data_AF-A0A4R0YDG5-F1
#
_entry.id   AF-A0A4R0YDG5-F1
#
_cell.length_a   1.000
_cell.length_b   1.000
_cell.length_c   1.000
_cell.angle_alpha   90.00
_cell.angle_beta   90.00
_cell.angle_gamma   90.00
#
_symmetry.space_group_name_H-M   'P 1'
#
loop_
_entity.id
_entity.type
_entity.pdbx_description
1 polymer ?
#
loop_
_entity_poly.entity_id
_entity_poly.type
_entity_poly.pdbx_seq_one_letter_code
_entity_poly.pdbx_strand_id
1 'polypeptide(L)'
;MKMQGVLLSAVALGVAACPAWAKDLSKSYVMGVGTNTCDHWTEARKTEASGRVYQAWMEGFLSAATITSEHDYREIHSADVTSYMDDYCTRNPQATITLAAIKMLGGLHLDHPAAASTSAATASTIHMTRVADFEARTAELP
;
A
#
# COMPACT_ATOMS: atom_id res chain seq x y z
N MET A 1 71.24 20.19 -7.09
CA MET A 1 70.31 19.03 -7.03
C MET A 1 69.11 19.45 -6.18
N LYS A 2 67.95 19.69 -6.78
CA LYS A 2 66.74 20.18 -6.09
C LYS A 2 65.75 19.01 -5.93
N MET A 3 65.50 18.63 -4.67
CA MET A 3 64.43 17.72 -4.25
C MET A 3 63.08 18.37 -4.57
N GLN A 4 62.44 17.95 -5.65
CA GLN A 4 61.03 18.20 -5.94
C GLN A 4 60.38 16.83 -6.14
N GLY A 5 59.88 16.27 -5.04
CA GLY A 5 59.15 15.02 -5.05
C GLY A 5 58.42 14.91 -3.73
N VAL A 6 57.16 14.50 -3.81
CA VAL A 6 56.30 14.20 -2.66
C VAL A 6 55.70 15.45 -1.99
N LEU A 7 54.70 16.08 -2.62
CA LEU A 7 53.68 16.86 -1.89
C LEU A 7 52.46 17.13 -2.80
N LEU A 8 51.92 16.10 -3.45
CA LEU A 8 50.76 16.27 -4.37
C LEU A 8 49.73 15.12 -4.32
N SER A 9 49.63 14.37 -3.21
CA SER A 9 48.74 13.19 -3.18
C SER A 9 47.90 13.02 -1.91
N ALA A 10 47.78 14.04 -1.05
CA ALA A 10 47.15 13.85 0.27
C ALA A 10 45.68 14.27 0.40
N VAL A 11 44.97 14.68 -0.67
CA VAL A 11 43.58 15.20 -0.54
C VAL A 11 42.65 14.63 -1.61
N ALA A 12 42.42 13.31 -1.60
CA ALA A 12 41.43 12.70 -2.51
C ALA A 12 40.59 11.55 -1.92
N LEU A 13 40.55 11.34 -0.59
CA LEU A 13 39.80 10.21 0.01
C LEU A 13 38.93 10.63 1.21
N GLY A 14 38.16 11.71 1.07
CA GLY A 14 37.35 12.25 2.18
C GLY A 14 35.86 12.42 1.91
N VAL A 15 35.32 11.97 0.78
CA VAL A 15 33.91 12.19 0.43
C VAL A 15 33.26 10.86 0.04
N ALA A 16 32.10 10.60 0.68
CA ALA A 16 31.12 9.56 0.36
C ALA A 16 31.33 8.15 0.94
N ALA A 17 31.61 8.04 2.24
CA ALA A 17 31.16 6.88 3.02
C ALA A 17 29.85 7.20 3.73
N CYS A 18 28.79 7.54 2.97
CA CYS A 18 27.44 7.33 3.50
C CYS A 18 27.24 5.82 3.51
N PRO A 19 27.04 5.17 4.67
CA PRO A 19 26.58 3.79 4.67
C PRO A 19 25.19 3.81 4.01
N ALA A 20 25.12 3.38 2.76
CA ALA A 20 23.85 3.03 2.14
C ALA A 20 23.34 1.83 2.93
N TRP A 21 22.44 2.08 3.88
CA TRP A 21 21.63 1.02 4.46
C TRP A 21 20.68 0.52 3.36
N ALA A 22 21.21 -0.34 2.49
CA ALA A 22 20.39 -1.16 1.64
C ALA A 22 19.58 -2.06 2.57
N LYS A 23 18.29 -1.75 2.76
CA LYS A 23 17.36 -2.71 3.32
C LYS A 23 17.37 -3.90 2.38
N ASP A 24 17.91 -5.01 2.86
CA ASP A 24 17.95 -6.26 2.12
C ASP A 24 16.53 -6.81 2.01
N LEU A 25 15.85 -6.45 0.92
CA LEU A 25 14.50 -6.92 0.59
C LEU A 25 14.47 -8.42 0.27
N SER A 26 15.63 -9.10 0.19
CA SER A 26 15.69 -10.56 0.03
C SER A 26 15.35 -11.34 1.30
N LYS A 27 15.11 -10.66 2.43
CA LYS A 27 14.76 -11.29 3.71
C LYS A 27 13.27 -11.61 3.88
N SER A 28 12.42 -11.28 2.91
CA SER A 28 10.99 -11.59 2.98
C SER A 28 10.75 -13.05 2.60
N TYR A 29 10.54 -13.90 3.60
CA TYR A 29 10.18 -15.31 3.42
C TYR A 29 8.65 -15.46 3.37
N VAL A 30 8.14 -16.02 2.26
CA VAL A 30 6.71 -16.22 2.02
C VAL A 30 6.41 -17.71 2.09
N MET A 31 5.35 -18.07 2.82
CA MET A 31 4.91 -19.45 2.97
C MET A 31 3.40 -19.63 2.76
N GLY A 32 3.01 -20.87 2.50
CA GLY A 32 1.62 -21.26 2.29
C GLY A 32 1.14 -20.89 0.89
N VAL A 33 -0.16 -20.56 0.76
CA VAL A 33 -0.79 -20.29 -0.54
C VAL A 33 -0.25 -19.04 -1.24
N GLY A 34 0.49 -18.18 -0.55
CA GLY A 34 1.18 -17.04 -1.13
C GLY A 34 2.20 -17.38 -2.22
N THR A 35 2.77 -18.58 -2.18
CA THR A 35 3.72 -19.08 -3.19
C THR A 35 3.04 -19.70 -4.40
N ASN A 36 1.72 -19.95 -4.33
CA ASN A 36 0.98 -20.50 -5.45
C ASN A 36 0.81 -19.44 -6.54
N THR A 37 0.51 -19.89 -7.76
CA THR A 37 0.21 -19.01 -8.88
C THR A 37 -1.24 -18.55 -8.87
N CYS A 38 -1.52 -17.47 -9.58
CA CYS A 38 -2.85 -16.92 -9.81
C CYS A 38 -3.82 -17.92 -10.46
N ASP A 39 -3.35 -18.88 -11.26
CA ASP A 39 -4.20 -19.99 -11.73
C ASP A 39 -4.79 -20.80 -10.57
N HIS A 40 -4.02 -21.03 -9.51
CA HIS A 40 -4.51 -21.75 -8.34
C HIS A 40 -5.53 -20.93 -7.55
N TRP A 41 -5.43 -19.59 -7.53
CA TRP A 41 -6.48 -18.73 -6.99
C TRP A 41 -7.79 -18.92 -7.76
N THR A 42 -7.74 -18.76 -9.09
CA THR A 42 -8.91 -18.90 -9.96
C THR A 42 -9.57 -20.27 -9.80
N GLU A 43 -8.78 -21.34 -9.67
CA GLU A 43 -9.28 -22.68 -9.40
C GLU A 43 -9.90 -22.79 -7.99
N ALA A 44 -9.19 -22.31 -6.96
CA ALA A 44 -9.64 -22.37 -5.57
C ALA A 44 -10.98 -21.65 -5.35
N ARG A 45 -11.24 -20.57 -6.09
CA ARG A 45 -12.50 -19.81 -6.05
C ARG A 45 -13.73 -20.60 -6.52
N LYS A 46 -13.55 -21.73 -7.20
CA LYS A 46 -14.66 -22.62 -7.60
C LYS A 46 -15.29 -23.37 -6.42
N THR A 47 -14.59 -23.45 -5.29
CA THR A 47 -15.12 -24.08 -4.07
C THR A 47 -15.00 -23.14 -2.88
N GLU A 48 -16.00 -23.15 -2.01
CA GLU A 48 -16.02 -22.27 -0.85
C GLU A 48 -14.85 -22.56 0.11
N ALA A 49 -14.55 -23.85 0.35
CA ALA A 49 -13.51 -24.27 1.28
C ALA A 49 -12.12 -23.78 0.84
N SER A 50 -11.72 -24.02 -0.42
CA SER A 50 -10.44 -23.56 -0.93
C SER A 50 -10.42 -22.04 -1.06
N GLY A 51 -11.50 -21.41 -1.53
CA GLY A 51 -11.60 -19.95 -1.63
C GLY A 51 -11.36 -19.25 -0.29
N ARG A 52 -11.91 -19.78 0.81
CA ARG A 52 -11.70 -19.24 2.17
C ARG A 52 -10.24 -19.30 2.62
N VAL A 53 -9.50 -20.35 2.25
CA VAL A 53 -8.07 -20.47 2.61
C VAL A 53 -7.24 -19.38 1.94
N TYR A 54 -7.48 -19.13 0.65
CA TYR A 54 -6.77 -18.08 -0.09
C TYR A 54 -7.15 -16.68 0.40
N GLN A 55 -8.44 -16.45 0.66
CA GLN A 55 -8.92 -15.19 1.21
C GLN A 55 -8.30 -14.90 2.59
N ALA A 56 -8.28 -15.90 3.49
CA ALA A 56 -7.68 -15.74 4.82
C ALA A 56 -6.18 -15.43 4.75
N TRP A 57 -5.46 -16.04 3.82
CA TRP A 57 -4.05 -15.74 3.59
C TRP A 57 -3.85 -14.29 3.11
N MET A 58 -4.68 -13.82 2.18
CA MET A 58 -4.63 -12.43 1.69
C MET A 58 -4.90 -11.42 2.81
N GLU A 59 -5.95 -11.64 3.62
CA GLU A 59 -6.28 -10.77 4.75
C GLU A 59 -5.17 -10.74 5.80
N GLY A 60 -4.57 -11.90 6.09
CA GLY A 60 -3.39 -11.99 6.95
C GLY A 60 -2.18 -11.23 6.40
N PHE A 61 -1.91 -11.35 5.10
CA PHE A 61 -0.82 -10.63 4.44
C PHE A 61 -1.01 -9.11 4.49
N LEU A 62 -2.21 -8.63 4.15
CA LEU A 62 -2.53 -7.21 4.12
C LEU A 62 -2.51 -6.60 5.52
N SER A 63 -3.04 -7.30 6.53
CA SER A 63 -2.99 -6.83 7.92
C SER A 63 -1.54 -6.74 8.45
N ALA A 64 -0.69 -7.71 8.11
CA ALA A 64 0.74 -7.65 8.44
C ALA A 64 1.45 -6.48 7.73
N ALA A 65 1.04 -6.13 6.52
CA ALA A 65 1.56 -4.95 5.81
C ALA A 65 1.19 -3.64 6.53
N THR A 66 0.00 -3.53 7.12
CA THR A 66 -0.38 -2.36 7.95
C THR A 66 0.54 -2.21 9.16
N ILE A 67 0.90 -3.32 9.82
CA ILE A 67 1.79 -3.28 11.00
C ILE A 67 3.21 -2.83 10.63
N THR A 68 3.66 -3.16 9.42
CA THR A 68 5.05 -2.99 8.99
C THR A 68 5.27 -1.77 8.08
N SER A 69 4.21 -1.05 7.71
CA SER A 69 4.26 0.15 6.89
C SER A 69 3.73 1.38 7.65
N GLU A 70 4.02 2.58 7.14
CA GLU A 70 3.43 3.83 7.66
C GLU A 70 2.02 4.09 7.12
N HIS A 71 1.47 3.17 6.33
CA HIS A 71 0.17 3.31 5.67
C HIS A 71 -0.94 2.62 6.46
N ASP A 72 -2.07 3.32 6.59
CA ASP A 72 -3.29 2.74 7.15
C ASP A 72 -4.09 2.04 6.05
N TYR A 73 -4.19 0.72 6.13
CA TYR A 73 -4.98 -0.10 5.22
C TYR A 73 -6.30 -0.60 5.85
N ARG A 74 -6.75 0.00 6.95
CA ARG A 74 -7.97 -0.43 7.68
C ARG A 74 -9.26 -0.29 6.86
N GLU A 75 -9.24 0.51 5.80
CA GLU A 75 -10.39 0.69 4.91
C GLU A 75 -10.48 -0.37 3.80
N ILE A 76 -9.51 -1.28 3.68
CA ILE A 76 -9.60 -2.39 2.72
C ILE A 76 -10.66 -3.39 3.21
N HIS A 77 -11.73 -3.56 2.43
CA HIS A 77 -12.72 -4.59 2.71
C HIS A 77 -12.39 -5.90 1.98
N SER A 78 -12.82 -7.02 2.58
CA SER A 78 -12.61 -8.38 2.03
C SER A 78 -13.11 -8.52 0.58
N ALA A 79 -14.22 -7.86 0.25
CA ALA A 79 -14.78 -7.83 -1.09
C ALA A 79 -13.86 -7.14 -2.12
N ASP A 80 -13.21 -6.04 -1.73
CA ASP A 80 -12.27 -5.33 -2.60
C ASP A 80 -11.02 -6.16 -2.88
N VAL A 81 -10.55 -6.90 -1.87
CA VAL A 81 -9.46 -7.87 -2.02
C VAL A 81 -9.84 -8.95 -3.02
N THR A 82 -11.02 -9.56 -2.86
CA THR A 82 -11.50 -10.59 -3.79
C THR A 82 -11.60 -10.04 -5.21
N SER A 83 -12.24 -8.88 -5.40
CA SER A 83 -12.43 -8.29 -6.72
C SER A 83 -11.11 -7.95 -7.40
N TYR A 84 -10.16 -7.36 -6.66
CA TYR A 84 -8.84 -7.05 -7.18
C TYR A 84 -8.09 -8.33 -7.59
N MET A 85 -8.11 -9.36 -6.74
CA MET A 85 -7.42 -10.61 -6.98
C MET A 85 -8.01 -11.37 -8.17
N ASP A 86 -9.34 -11.42 -8.30
CA ASP A 86 -10.02 -12.06 -9.43
C ASP A 86 -9.61 -11.39 -10.77
N ASP A 87 -9.60 -10.07 -10.84
CA ASP A 87 -9.17 -9.33 -12.04
C ASP A 87 -7.66 -9.47 -12.31
N TYR A 88 -6.82 -9.27 -11.30
CA TYR A 88 -5.38 -9.39 -11.45
C TYR A 88 -4.98 -10.81 -11.89
N CYS A 89 -5.54 -11.83 -11.26
CA CYS A 89 -5.18 -13.22 -11.54
C CYS A 89 -5.72 -13.72 -12.89
N THR A 90 -6.86 -13.21 -13.35
CA THR A 90 -7.34 -13.49 -14.71
C THR A 90 -6.36 -12.98 -15.77
N ARG A 91 -5.72 -11.82 -15.52
CA ARG A 91 -4.77 -11.20 -16.45
C ARG A 91 -3.33 -11.73 -16.31
N ASN A 92 -2.99 -12.34 -15.16
CA ASN A 92 -1.63 -12.74 -14.81
C ASN A 92 -1.58 -14.16 -14.24
N PRO A 93 -1.98 -15.19 -15.00
CA PRO A 93 -2.16 -16.57 -14.49
C PRO A 93 -0.92 -17.18 -13.81
N GLN A 94 0.28 -16.81 -14.28
CA GLN A 94 1.55 -17.32 -13.79
C GLN A 94 2.18 -16.47 -12.67
N ALA A 95 1.59 -15.32 -12.33
CA ALA A 95 2.06 -14.52 -11.21
C ALA A 95 1.77 -15.23 -9.89
N THR A 96 2.63 -15.04 -8.89
CA THR A 96 2.35 -15.57 -7.54
C THR A 96 1.30 -14.72 -6.83
N ILE A 97 0.55 -15.34 -5.91
CA ILE A 97 -0.42 -14.63 -5.07
C ILE A 97 0.25 -13.50 -4.27
N THR A 98 1.47 -13.73 -3.78
CA THR A 98 2.23 -12.69 -3.08
C THR A 98 2.54 -11.50 -4.00
N LEU A 99 2.94 -11.76 -5.25
CA LEU A 99 3.19 -10.67 -6.19
C LEU A 99 1.92 -9.85 -6.44
N ALA A 100 0.77 -10.51 -6.59
CA ALA A 100 -0.52 -9.85 -6.72
C ALA A 100 -0.85 -8.98 -5.50
N ALA A 101 -0.64 -9.50 -4.28
CA ALA A 101 -0.86 -8.78 -3.02
C ALA A 101 0.05 -7.55 -2.89
N ILE A 102 1.33 -7.67 -3.24
CA ILE A 102 2.28 -6.54 -3.26
C ILE A 102 1.81 -5.48 -4.26
N LYS A 103 1.34 -5.89 -5.44
CA LYS A 103 0.79 -4.98 -6.44
C LYS A 103 -0.47 -4.27 -5.94
N MET A 104 -1.33 -4.96 -5.18
CA MET A 104 -2.52 -4.36 -4.56
C MET A 104 -2.11 -3.24 -3.60
N LEU A 105 -1.19 -3.51 -2.68
CA LEU A 105 -0.66 -2.51 -1.74
C LEU A 105 -0.03 -1.32 -2.45
N GLY A 106 0.72 -1.57 -3.53
CA GLY A 106 1.31 -0.52 -4.35
C GLY A 106 0.28 0.34 -5.10
N GLY A 107 -0.81 -0.25 -5.60
CA GLY A 107 -1.92 0.48 -6.23
C GLY A 107 -2.70 1.33 -5.24
N LEU A 108 -2.96 0.78 -4.04
CA LEU A 108 -3.61 1.51 -2.95
C LEU A 108 -2.81 2.74 -2.52
N HIS A 109 -1.48 2.69 -2.56
CA HIS A 109 -0.62 3.84 -2.29
C HIS A 109 -0.74 4.96 -3.35
N LEU A 110 -1.06 4.60 -4.60
CA LEU A 110 -1.24 5.58 -5.68
C LEU A 110 -2.63 6.24 -5.64
N ASP A 111 -3.62 5.53 -5.12
CA ASP A 111 -5.00 6.03 -4.99
C ASP A 111 -5.28 6.74 -3.64
N HIS A 112 -4.46 6.49 -2.62
CA HIS A 112 -4.49 7.21 -1.34
C HIS A 112 -3.27 8.16 -1.20
N PRO A 113 -3.39 9.45 -1.52
CA PRO A 113 -2.44 10.43 -1.01
C PRO A 113 -2.56 10.47 0.51
N ALA A 114 -1.59 9.85 1.19
CA ALA A 114 -1.27 10.21 2.56
C ALA A 114 -1.12 11.74 2.61
N ALA A 115 -1.97 12.42 3.40
CA ALA A 115 -2.02 13.88 3.58
C ALA A 115 -2.87 14.73 2.61
N ALA A 116 -4.17 14.41 2.46
CA ALA A 116 -5.18 15.41 2.08
C ALA A 116 -6.42 15.40 3.00
N SER A 117 -6.26 15.15 4.30
CA SER A 117 -7.33 15.29 5.31
C SER A 117 -7.40 16.70 5.94
N THR A 118 -6.92 17.73 5.24
CA THR A 118 -7.00 19.15 5.68
C THR A 118 -7.97 19.98 4.83
N SER A 119 -9.11 19.41 4.45
CA SER A 119 -10.26 20.14 3.86
C SER A 119 -11.53 20.05 4.72
N ALA A 120 -11.54 19.21 5.76
CA ALA A 120 -12.69 19.10 6.68
C ALA A 120 -12.97 20.39 7.49
N ALA A 121 -12.00 21.32 7.58
CA ALA A 121 -12.24 22.64 8.17
C ALA A 121 -13.22 23.49 7.35
N THR A 122 -13.32 23.26 6.03
CA THR A 122 -14.26 23.97 5.16
C THR A 122 -15.66 23.34 5.22
N ALA A 123 -15.78 22.05 5.53
CA ALA A 123 -17.06 21.35 5.69
C ALA A 123 -17.85 21.84 6.92
N SER A 124 -17.17 22.23 8.00
CA SER A 124 -17.83 22.73 9.21
C SER A 124 -18.52 24.09 8.98
N THR A 125 -17.94 24.92 8.12
CA THR A 125 -18.56 26.21 7.72
C THR A 125 -19.80 26.00 6.86
N ILE A 126 -19.78 25.02 5.95
CA ILE A 126 -20.92 24.67 5.08
C ILE A 126 -22.09 24.07 5.88
N HIS A 127 -21.80 23.36 6.98
CA HIS A 127 -22.86 22.79 7.81
C HIS A 127 -23.64 23.87 8.59
N MET A 128 -22.97 24.89 9.15
CA MET A 128 -23.67 26.00 9.82
C MET A 128 -24.49 26.85 8.84
N THR A 129 -24.07 27.02 7.58
CA THR A 129 -24.85 27.78 6.60
C THR A 129 -26.14 27.08 6.21
N ARG A 130 -26.15 25.74 6.14
CA ARG A 130 -27.34 24.96 5.77
C ARG A 130 -28.38 24.85 6.89
N VAL A 131 -27.97 24.91 8.16
CA VAL A 131 -28.91 24.89 9.29
C VAL A 131 -29.67 26.21 9.40
N ALA A 132 -28.99 27.36 9.25
CA ALA A 132 -29.64 28.67 9.24
C ALA A 132 -30.65 28.82 8.08
N ASP A 133 -30.31 28.25 6.92
CA ASP A 133 -31.14 28.30 5.71
C ASP A 133 -32.34 27.33 5.77
N PHE A 134 -32.30 26.33 6.66
CA PHE A 134 -33.43 25.44 6.96
C PHE A 134 -34.37 26.05 8.00
N GLU A 135 -33.83 26.64 9.07
CA GLU A 135 -34.64 27.32 10.10
C GLU A 135 -35.43 28.51 9.54
N ALA A 136 -34.84 29.29 8.61
CA ALA A 136 -35.53 30.37 7.92
C ALA A 136 -36.71 29.88 7.07
N ARG A 137 -36.61 28.70 6.44
CA ARG A 137 -37.69 28.11 5.62
C ARG A 137 -38.80 27.50 6.47
N THR A 138 -38.50 27.07 7.69
CA THR A 138 -39.52 26.54 8.62
C THR A 138 -40.34 27.63 9.31
N ALA A 139 -39.88 28.89 9.29
CA ALA A 139 -40.61 30.03 9.86
C ALA A 139 -41.73 30.57 8.95
N GLU A 140 -41.90 30.05 7.72
CA GLU A 140 -42.88 30.54 6.73
C GLU A 140 -43.95 29.50 6.34
N LEU A 141 -44.07 28.37 7.04
CA LEU A 141 -45.15 27.40 6.81
C LEU A 141 -46.25 27.56 7.90
N PRO A 142 -47.53 27.68 7.50
CA PRO A 142 -48.65 28.10 8.35
C PRO A 142 -49.07 27.09 9.42
#